data_AF-A0A8C0HGA6-F1
#
_entry.id   AF-A0A8C0HGA6-F1
#
_cell.length_a   1.000
_cell.length_b   1.000
_cell.length_c   1.000
_cell.angle_alpha   90.00
_cell.angle_beta   90.00
_cell.angle_gamma   90.00
#
_symmetry.space_group_name_H-M   'P 1'
#
loop_
_entity.id
_entity.type
_entity.pdbx_description
1 polymer ?
#
loop_
_entity_poly.entity_id
_entity_poly.type
_entity_poly.pdbx_seq_one_letter_code
_entity_poly.pdbx_strand_id
1 'polypeptide(L)'
;FTRIVGGNQVKQGSHPWQVSLKLRQKHFCGGTIVSAQWVVTAAHCILDRNLVQYMNVTAGEHDLRIRENGEQTLPVKYVIKHPNFDPRRPMNYDVALLKLDGAFTFSSSVLPACLPDPGEKFEAGYICTACGWGRLNENGVLPQVLYEVNLPILNSKECSRALSTLKKPIQGDTIMCAGFPDGGKDACQGDSGGPLLCRRKHGAWTLAGVISWGMGCARGWISNEKKKHYNRGSPGIFTDLSAVLPWIQENMSAAFCSIQDGKLPDSEGQLHFPGSPNQFYQNHQLCVWTLFVPEGNYILLHFSHFDIEPETFCDYDSLSVYSKDDRLVGKFCGGDLPLPILIGSNSIRLKFVSDNKDYGTGFSMTYKALTPAILPDSGCESLAVLFEEGVLQSMHYPERYSNMADCQWIICAPEDHVIKLTYQSFEVEESEDCSYDAVTVYEDVGKEEEIAKSCGFALPAPVLSSSAVMLVVFHSDETETFGGFRATISFKLKCFYNINITQDSLLTHLLFSFARFRYFGLN
;
A
#
# COMPACT_ATOMS: atom_id res chain seq x y z
N PHE A 1 5.71 44.71 -28.02
CA PHE A 1 4.67 43.68 -27.80
C PHE A 1 5.36 42.43 -27.28
N THR A 2 5.00 41.98 -26.06
CA THR A 2 5.75 41.05 -25.18
C THR A 2 4.78 40.25 -24.30
N ARG A 3 4.94 38.93 -24.15
CA ARG A 3 4.27 37.99 -23.21
C ARG A 3 5.23 36.81 -23.03
N ILE A 4 4.87 35.67 -22.37
CA ILE A 4 5.42 34.38 -22.82
C ILE A 4 5.51 34.50 -24.34
N VAL A 5 6.69 34.44 -24.94
CA VAL A 5 6.81 35.09 -26.25
C VAL A 5 5.80 34.34 -27.16
N GLY A 6 4.81 35.06 -27.71
CA GLY A 6 3.65 34.45 -28.41
C GLY A 6 2.67 33.52 -27.63
N GLY A 7 2.59 33.58 -26.29
CA GLY A 7 1.66 32.84 -25.42
C GLY A 7 0.50 33.69 -24.87
N ASN A 8 -0.47 33.04 -24.20
CA ASN A 8 -1.75 33.63 -23.79
C ASN A 8 -1.95 33.55 -22.27
N GLN A 9 -2.72 34.51 -21.74
CA GLN A 9 -3.18 34.42 -20.35
C GLN A 9 -4.12 33.22 -20.23
N VAL A 10 -3.92 32.41 -19.21
CA VAL A 10 -4.73 31.23 -18.95
C VAL A 10 -6.13 31.63 -18.50
N LYS A 11 -7.14 30.83 -18.85
CA LYS A 11 -8.46 30.97 -18.23
C LYS A 11 -8.42 30.31 -16.85
N GLN A 12 -8.94 30.98 -15.82
CA GLN A 12 -9.02 30.42 -14.46
C GLN A 12 -9.58 28.98 -14.48
N GLY A 13 -8.89 28.07 -13.80
CA GLY A 13 -9.24 26.65 -13.71
C GLY A 13 -8.94 25.78 -14.94
N SER A 14 -8.37 26.31 -16.03
CA SER A 14 -8.11 25.50 -17.23
C SER A 14 -6.84 24.63 -17.17
N HIS A 15 -5.97 24.85 -16.18
CA HIS A 15 -4.79 24.03 -15.90
C HIS A 15 -4.80 23.54 -14.45
N PRO A 16 -5.74 22.63 -14.10
CA PRO A 16 -6.01 22.25 -12.71
C PRO A 16 -4.88 21.44 -12.03
N TRP A 17 -3.90 20.98 -12.80
CA TRP A 17 -2.70 20.26 -12.34
C TRP A 17 -1.53 21.18 -12.02
N GLN A 18 -1.58 22.46 -12.43
CA GLN A 18 -0.51 23.42 -12.17
C GLN A 18 -0.49 23.76 -10.69
N VAL A 19 0.69 23.71 -10.07
CA VAL A 19 0.89 24.21 -8.70
C VAL A 19 1.96 25.28 -8.62
N SER A 20 1.80 26.16 -7.64
CA SER A 20 2.82 27.13 -7.24
C SER A 20 3.58 26.61 -6.03
N LEU A 21 4.90 26.44 -6.15
CA LEU A 21 5.78 26.27 -5.01
C LEU A 21 6.10 27.63 -4.41
N LYS A 22 5.72 27.81 -3.14
CA LYS A 22 5.86 29.07 -2.40
C LYS A 22 6.83 28.89 -1.24
N LEU A 23 7.79 29.80 -1.11
CA LEU A 23 8.63 29.94 0.07
C LEU A 23 8.20 31.22 0.79
N ARG A 24 7.80 31.12 2.06
CA ARG A 24 7.26 32.28 2.82
C ARG A 24 6.18 33.04 2.04
N GLN A 25 5.25 32.31 1.43
CA GLN A 25 4.15 32.83 0.58
C GLN A 25 4.55 33.44 -0.77
N LYS A 26 5.84 33.43 -1.13
CA LYS A 26 6.31 33.94 -2.42
C LYS A 26 6.56 32.79 -3.40
N HIS A 27 5.91 32.86 -4.56
CA HIS A 27 6.16 31.94 -5.67
C HIS A 27 7.64 31.98 -6.10
N PHE A 28 8.23 30.81 -6.32
CA PHE A 28 9.60 30.69 -6.85
C PHE A 28 9.77 29.62 -7.92
N CYS A 29 8.93 28.57 -7.92
CA CYS A 29 8.90 27.51 -8.93
C CYS A 29 7.47 27.00 -9.13
N GLY A 30 7.24 26.33 -10.25
CA GLY A 30 6.05 25.55 -10.53
C GLY A 30 6.20 24.08 -10.12
N GLY A 31 5.11 23.34 -10.30
CA GLY A 31 5.03 21.90 -10.15
C GLY A 31 3.80 21.36 -10.85
N THR A 32 3.68 20.04 -10.92
CA THR A 32 2.52 19.35 -11.50
C THR A 32 1.95 18.34 -10.52
N ILE A 33 0.63 18.40 -10.28
CA ILE A 33 -0.09 17.37 -9.53
C ILE A 33 -0.13 16.09 -10.36
N VAL A 34 0.37 14.99 -9.80
CA VAL A 34 0.31 13.65 -10.42
C VAL A 34 -0.52 12.67 -9.57
N SER A 35 -0.80 13.02 -8.32
CA SER A 35 -1.81 12.37 -7.47
C SER A 35 -2.28 13.31 -6.36
N ALA A 36 -3.22 12.89 -5.52
CA ALA A 36 -3.73 13.71 -4.42
C ALA A 36 -2.62 14.14 -3.43
N GLN A 37 -1.52 13.40 -3.33
CA GLN A 37 -0.45 13.66 -2.36
C GLN A 37 0.94 13.85 -2.99
N TRP A 38 1.05 13.81 -4.32
CA TRP A 38 2.32 13.85 -5.01
C TRP A 38 2.35 14.91 -6.09
N VAL A 39 3.45 15.67 -6.08
CA VAL A 39 3.76 16.69 -7.08
C VAL A 39 5.13 16.43 -7.69
N VAL A 40 5.21 16.49 -9.02
CA VAL A 40 6.48 16.47 -9.76
C VAL A 40 6.95 17.91 -9.95
N THR A 41 8.24 18.17 -9.74
CA THR A 41 8.89 19.47 -9.98
C THR A 41 10.34 19.28 -10.41
N ALA A 42 11.08 20.37 -10.62
CA ALA A 42 12.50 20.32 -10.97
C ALA A 42 13.38 20.18 -9.72
N ALA A 43 14.46 19.40 -9.80
CA ALA A 43 15.36 19.18 -8.67
C ALA A 43 16.11 20.45 -8.26
N HIS A 44 16.42 21.33 -9.22
CA HIS A 44 17.07 22.62 -8.95
C HIS A 44 16.17 23.60 -8.18
N CYS A 45 14.84 23.36 -8.11
CA CYS A 45 13.96 24.13 -7.24
C CYS A 45 14.19 23.77 -5.75
N ILE A 46 14.83 22.62 -5.45
CA ILE A 46 14.98 22.04 -4.12
C ILE A 46 16.46 21.92 -3.72
N LEU A 47 17.24 22.97 -3.92
CA LEU A 47 18.69 22.95 -3.70
C LEU A 47 19.10 22.96 -2.22
N ASP A 48 18.29 23.51 -1.32
CA ASP A 48 18.59 23.57 0.13
C ASP A 48 17.56 22.75 0.93
N ARG A 49 18.03 21.74 1.67
CA ARG A 49 17.19 20.85 2.49
C ARG A 49 16.50 21.61 3.64
N ASN A 50 17.07 22.72 4.11
CA ASN A 50 16.47 23.54 5.18
C ASN A 50 15.24 24.33 4.74
N LEU A 51 14.95 24.37 3.44
CA LEU A 51 13.79 25.07 2.87
C LEU A 51 12.50 24.23 2.89
N VAL A 52 12.59 22.91 3.04
CA VAL A 52 11.42 22.01 2.96
C VAL A 52 10.39 22.36 4.03
N GLN A 53 10.82 22.66 5.26
CA GLN A 53 9.94 23.04 6.37
C GLN A 53 9.17 24.37 6.17
N TYR A 54 9.62 25.22 5.24
CA TYR A 54 9.00 26.53 4.95
C TYR A 54 8.34 26.57 3.57
N MET A 55 8.29 25.44 2.89
CA MET A 55 7.79 25.32 1.52
C MET A 55 6.35 24.83 1.53
N ASN A 56 5.50 25.59 0.85
CA ASN A 56 4.11 25.24 0.64
C ASN A 56 3.85 25.03 -0.85
N VAL A 57 2.95 24.09 -1.15
CA VAL A 57 2.44 23.85 -2.49
C VAL A 57 1.01 24.36 -2.56
N THR A 58 0.73 25.30 -3.46
CA THR A 58 -0.63 25.82 -3.68
C THR A 58 -1.17 25.33 -5.02
N ALA A 59 -2.27 24.58 -4.97
CA ALA A 59 -3.06 24.14 -6.12
C ALA A 59 -4.30 25.02 -6.31
N GLY A 60 -4.82 25.08 -7.54
CA GLY A 60 -6.01 25.87 -7.87
C GLY A 60 -5.78 27.38 -7.96
N GLU A 61 -4.52 27.80 -7.82
CA GLU A 61 -4.06 29.18 -7.94
C GLU A 61 -4.06 29.66 -9.40
N HIS A 62 -4.53 30.88 -9.65
CA HIS A 62 -4.45 31.54 -10.96
C HIS A 62 -3.79 32.92 -10.87
N ASP A 63 -4.13 33.74 -9.87
CA ASP A 63 -3.60 35.10 -9.67
C ASP A 63 -2.95 35.26 -8.30
N LEU A 64 -1.61 35.23 -8.28
CA LEU A 64 -0.75 35.24 -7.09
C LEU A 64 -0.97 36.43 -6.12
N ARG A 65 -1.74 37.45 -6.52
CA ARG A 65 -2.05 38.62 -5.68
C ARG A 65 -3.23 38.40 -4.75
N ILE A 66 -4.13 37.50 -5.10
CA ILE A 66 -5.39 37.26 -4.41
C ILE A 66 -5.50 35.79 -4.05
N ARG A 67 -6.25 35.48 -2.99
CA ARG A 67 -6.62 34.11 -2.68
C ARG A 67 -7.96 33.82 -3.30
N GLU A 68 -7.99 32.93 -4.28
CA GLU A 68 -9.17 32.53 -5.02
C GLU A 68 -9.92 31.40 -4.32
N ASN A 69 -11.21 31.28 -4.62
CA ASN A 69 -12.02 30.20 -4.06
C ASN A 69 -11.63 28.87 -4.72
N GLY A 70 -11.33 27.86 -3.91
CA GLY A 70 -10.85 26.55 -4.36
C GLY A 70 -9.33 26.37 -4.31
N GLU A 71 -8.57 27.40 -3.95
CA GLU A 71 -7.13 27.25 -3.67
C GLU A 71 -6.88 26.34 -2.47
N GLN A 72 -5.96 25.41 -2.64
CA GLN A 72 -5.54 24.47 -1.61
C GLN A 72 -4.04 24.58 -1.41
N THR A 73 -3.63 24.98 -0.20
CA THR A 73 -2.22 25.10 0.18
C THR A 73 -1.88 23.98 1.16
N LEU A 74 -0.94 23.11 0.79
CA LEU A 74 -0.45 22.02 1.62
C LEU A 74 1.07 22.18 1.90
N PRO A 75 1.54 21.85 3.11
CA PRO A 75 2.96 21.75 3.40
C PRO A 75 3.58 20.54 2.70
N VAL A 76 4.91 20.53 2.58
CA VAL A 76 5.67 19.41 2.04
C VAL A 76 6.22 18.55 3.17
N LYS A 77 5.82 17.27 3.20
CA LYS A 77 6.27 16.29 4.20
C LYS A 77 7.75 15.92 3.98
N TYR A 78 8.11 15.59 2.74
CA TYR A 78 9.49 15.33 2.34
C TYR A 78 9.68 15.47 0.83
N VAL A 79 10.94 15.48 0.39
CA VAL A 79 11.32 15.66 -1.01
C VAL A 79 12.30 14.58 -1.44
N ILE A 80 12.06 14.00 -2.61
CA ILE A 80 12.94 13.04 -3.27
C ILE A 80 13.50 13.69 -4.53
N LYS A 81 14.82 13.88 -4.58
CA LYS A 81 15.51 14.32 -5.80
C LYS A 81 16.03 13.11 -6.55
N HIS A 82 16.05 13.17 -7.87
CA HIS A 82 16.67 12.11 -8.65
C HIS A 82 18.15 11.94 -8.23
N PRO A 83 18.64 10.71 -7.95
CA PRO A 83 19.98 10.48 -7.41
C PRO A 83 21.10 10.96 -8.33
N ASN A 84 20.86 10.89 -9.65
CA ASN A 84 21.81 11.34 -10.67
C ASN A 84 21.76 12.87 -10.94
N PHE A 85 20.94 13.62 -10.22
CA PHE A 85 20.92 15.08 -10.33
C PHE A 85 22.20 15.69 -9.76
N ASP A 86 22.95 16.41 -10.59
CA ASP A 86 24.14 17.15 -10.18
C ASP A 86 23.88 18.67 -10.28
N PRO A 87 23.89 19.42 -9.16
CA PRO A 87 23.76 20.88 -9.17
C PRO A 87 24.81 21.60 -10.03
N ARG A 88 25.96 20.99 -10.31
CA ARG A 88 27.01 21.53 -11.20
C ARG A 88 26.64 21.39 -12.68
N ARG A 89 25.72 20.47 -13.00
CA ARG A 89 25.17 20.21 -14.35
C ARG A 89 23.64 20.11 -14.26
N PRO A 90 22.96 21.22 -13.92
CA PRO A 90 21.60 21.21 -13.39
C PRO A 90 20.50 20.86 -14.41
N MET A 91 20.85 20.52 -15.65
CA MET A 91 19.89 20.24 -16.73
C MET A 91 19.64 18.74 -16.95
N ASN A 92 20.54 17.87 -16.45
CA ASN A 92 20.37 16.42 -16.56
C ASN A 92 19.80 15.87 -15.25
N TYR A 93 18.82 14.96 -15.36
CA TYR A 93 18.09 14.39 -14.23
C TYR A 93 17.47 15.46 -13.31
N ASP A 94 17.05 16.59 -13.88
CA ASP A 94 16.50 17.73 -13.14
C ASP A 94 15.04 17.54 -12.74
N VAL A 95 14.78 16.49 -11.96
CA VAL A 95 13.44 16.10 -11.51
C VAL A 95 13.44 15.75 -10.03
N ALA A 96 12.38 16.16 -9.35
CA ALA A 96 12.10 15.85 -7.96
C ALA A 96 10.62 15.55 -7.73
N LEU A 97 10.36 14.74 -6.70
CA LEU A 97 9.03 14.45 -6.20
C LEU A 97 8.85 15.12 -4.84
N LEU A 98 7.71 15.79 -4.67
CA LEU A 98 7.28 16.36 -3.40
C LEU A 98 6.14 15.50 -2.85
N LYS A 99 6.34 14.92 -1.66
CA LYS A 99 5.25 14.32 -0.89
C LYS A 99 4.60 15.41 -0.04
N LEU A 100 3.30 15.57 -0.18
CA LEU A 100 2.55 16.56 0.61
C LEU A 100 2.21 16.02 2.00
N ASP A 101 2.18 16.91 2.97
CA ASP A 101 1.66 16.63 4.31
C ASP A 101 0.15 16.92 4.33
N GLY A 102 -0.61 15.93 3.86
CA GLY A 102 -2.04 16.04 3.56
C GLY A 102 -2.37 15.52 2.15
N ALA A 103 -3.58 15.81 1.67
CA ALA A 103 -4.02 15.43 0.34
C ALA A 103 -4.91 16.52 -0.27
N PHE A 104 -4.73 16.80 -1.56
CA PHE A 104 -5.62 17.66 -2.31
C PHE A 104 -7.00 17.01 -2.45
N THR A 105 -8.04 17.80 -2.23
CA THR A 105 -9.41 17.43 -2.59
C THR A 105 -9.64 17.82 -4.05
N PHE A 106 -9.84 16.84 -4.91
CA PHE A 106 -10.02 17.10 -6.33
C PHE A 106 -11.32 17.85 -6.62
N SER A 107 -11.23 18.83 -7.52
CA SER A 107 -12.31 19.73 -7.90
C SER A 107 -12.11 20.20 -9.35
N SER A 108 -13.01 21.03 -9.88
CA SER A 108 -12.87 21.56 -11.24
C SER A 108 -11.60 22.40 -11.47
N SER A 109 -10.98 22.93 -10.41
CA SER A 109 -9.74 23.73 -10.48
C SER A 109 -8.52 22.99 -9.92
N VAL A 110 -8.67 21.78 -9.38
CA VAL A 110 -7.59 20.98 -8.80
C VAL A 110 -7.75 19.52 -9.24
N LEU A 111 -6.93 19.09 -10.20
CA LEU A 111 -6.95 17.73 -10.78
C LEU A 111 -5.52 17.30 -11.13
N PRO A 112 -5.22 16.00 -11.10
CA PRO A 112 -3.92 15.51 -11.54
C PRO A 112 -3.80 15.53 -13.07
N ALA A 113 -2.56 15.68 -13.56
CA ALA A 113 -2.19 15.36 -14.92
C ALA A 113 -1.87 13.85 -15.04
N CYS A 114 -2.07 13.27 -16.22
CA CYS A 114 -1.66 11.90 -16.47
C CYS A 114 -0.13 11.80 -16.57
N LEU A 115 0.45 10.71 -16.06
CA LEU A 115 1.80 10.30 -16.42
C LEU A 115 1.80 9.61 -17.80
N PRO A 116 2.92 9.63 -18.54
CA PRO A 116 3.03 8.91 -19.80
C PRO A 116 2.94 7.39 -19.58
N ASP A 117 2.45 6.67 -20.58
CA ASP A 117 2.43 5.21 -20.53
C ASP A 117 3.87 4.68 -20.77
N PRO A 118 4.27 3.51 -20.23
CA PRO A 118 5.59 2.95 -20.47
C PRO A 118 5.89 2.80 -21.98
N GLY A 119 6.92 3.50 -22.44
CA GLY A 119 7.33 3.50 -23.85
C GLY A 119 6.53 4.47 -24.74
N GLU A 120 5.56 5.22 -24.20
CA GLU A 120 4.92 6.33 -24.93
C GLU A 120 5.97 7.38 -25.29
N LYS A 121 5.94 7.84 -26.53
CA LYS A 121 6.81 8.91 -27.02
C LYS A 121 5.98 9.94 -27.75
N PHE A 122 6.26 11.20 -27.48
CA PHE A 122 5.70 12.31 -28.23
C PHE A 122 6.62 12.64 -29.40
N GLU A 123 6.13 12.45 -30.62
CA GLU A 123 6.93 12.61 -31.85
C GLU A 123 7.35 14.08 -32.08
N ALA A 124 8.40 14.27 -32.87
CA ALA A 124 8.84 15.62 -33.24
C ALA A 124 7.74 16.36 -34.01
N GLY A 125 7.54 17.64 -33.67
CA GLY A 125 6.46 18.46 -34.20
C GLY A 125 5.15 18.37 -33.42
N TYR A 126 5.01 17.42 -32.48
CA TYR A 126 3.84 17.36 -31.60
C TYR A 126 3.76 18.63 -30.74
N ILE A 127 2.59 19.28 -30.75
CA ILE A 127 2.38 20.53 -30.04
C ILE A 127 1.96 20.24 -28.60
N CYS A 128 2.75 20.70 -27.65
CA CYS A 128 2.49 20.56 -26.22
C CYS A 128 2.43 21.94 -25.56
N THR A 129 1.73 22.02 -24.43
CA THR A 129 1.47 23.27 -23.72
C THR A 129 2.30 23.34 -22.45
N ALA A 130 3.10 24.39 -22.31
CA ALA A 130 3.75 24.74 -21.07
C ALA A 130 2.97 25.86 -20.37
N CYS A 131 2.93 25.87 -19.04
CA CYS A 131 2.27 26.92 -18.28
C CYS A 131 3.00 27.25 -16.97
N GLY A 132 2.87 28.50 -16.53
CA GLY A 132 3.45 28.98 -15.28
C GLY A 132 3.38 30.50 -15.09
N TRP A 133 3.99 30.97 -14.00
CA TRP A 133 4.07 32.39 -13.60
C TRP A 133 5.46 32.98 -13.84
N GLY A 134 6.22 32.39 -14.74
CA GLY A 134 7.55 32.83 -15.14
C GLY A 134 7.54 34.12 -15.95
N ARG A 135 8.70 34.77 -15.99
CA ARG A 135 8.90 36.09 -16.60
C ARG A 135 8.43 36.08 -18.04
N LEU A 136 7.63 37.09 -18.38
CA LEU A 136 7.16 37.28 -19.74
C LEU A 136 8.27 37.73 -20.71
N ASN A 137 9.43 38.17 -20.21
CA ASN A 137 10.59 38.54 -21.04
C ASN A 137 11.88 38.16 -20.30
N GLU A 138 12.99 38.01 -21.03
CA GLU A 138 14.30 37.63 -20.47
C GLU A 138 14.74 38.49 -19.25
N ASN A 139 14.34 39.76 -19.22
CA ASN A 139 14.56 40.70 -18.10
C ASN A 139 13.25 41.32 -17.55
N GLY A 140 12.11 40.67 -17.77
CA GLY A 140 10.78 41.17 -17.39
C GLY A 140 10.40 40.89 -15.93
N VAL A 141 9.30 41.50 -15.49
CA VAL A 141 8.69 41.22 -14.18
C VAL A 141 7.92 39.89 -14.25
N LEU A 142 7.86 39.17 -13.14
CA LEU A 142 7.03 37.97 -13.02
C LEU A 142 5.53 38.34 -13.15
N PRO A 143 4.80 37.75 -14.10
CA PRO A 143 3.37 37.94 -14.20
C PRO A 143 2.71 37.44 -12.92
N GLN A 144 1.69 38.16 -12.47
CA GLN A 144 0.91 37.76 -11.30
C GLN A 144 -0.16 36.73 -11.65
N VAL A 145 -0.53 36.65 -12.94
CA VAL A 145 -1.54 35.73 -13.46
C VAL A 145 -0.86 34.62 -14.25
N LEU A 146 -1.43 33.41 -14.24
CA LEU A 146 -0.93 32.25 -14.95
C LEU A 146 -0.98 32.44 -16.49
N TYR A 147 0.09 32.02 -17.18
CA TYR A 147 0.18 32.04 -18.64
C TYR A 147 0.46 30.66 -19.21
N GLU A 148 0.12 30.47 -20.50
CA GLU A 148 0.39 29.25 -21.26
C GLU A 148 1.04 29.54 -22.61
N VAL A 149 1.74 28.54 -23.14
CA VAL A 149 2.35 28.58 -24.47
C VAL A 149 2.42 27.20 -25.12
N ASN A 150 2.11 27.18 -26.41
CA ASN A 150 2.20 25.98 -27.22
C ASN A 150 3.57 25.90 -27.91
N LEU A 151 4.27 24.79 -27.70
CA LEU A 151 5.62 24.53 -28.18
C LEU A 151 5.67 23.17 -28.90
N PRO A 152 6.27 23.09 -30.10
CA PRO A 152 6.51 21.82 -30.76
C PRO A 152 7.67 21.08 -30.09
N ILE A 153 7.55 19.77 -29.93
CA ILE A 153 8.66 18.91 -29.50
C ILE A 153 9.70 18.77 -30.61
N LEU A 154 10.98 18.83 -30.25
CA LEU A 154 12.09 18.58 -31.17
C LEU A 154 12.53 17.11 -31.08
N ASN A 155 13.09 16.60 -32.18
CA ASN A 155 13.82 15.32 -32.11
C ASN A 155 15.17 15.49 -31.40
N SER A 156 15.69 14.38 -30.85
CA SER A 156 16.94 14.35 -30.08
C SER A 156 18.16 14.89 -30.85
N LYS A 157 18.24 14.65 -32.17
CA LYS A 157 19.35 15.12 -33.00
C LYS A 157 19.36 16.64 -33.16
N GLU A 158 18.20 17.24 -33.40
CA GLU A 158 18.05 18.69 -33.49
C GLU A 158 18.28 19.39 -32.15
N CYS A 159 17.73 18.82 -31.07
CA CYS A 159 17.96 19.28 -29.71
C CYS A 159 19.46 19.28 -29.40
N SER A 160 20.15 18.15 -29.56
CA SER A 160 21.58 18.02 -29.30
C SER A 160 22.44 18.97 -30.14
N ARG A 161 22.10 19.15 -31.43
CA ARG A 161 22.80 20.09 -32.31
C ARG A 161 22.58 21.54 -31.90
N ALA A 162 21.38 21.91 -31.46
CA ALA A 162 21.12 23.27 -30.98
C ALA A 162 21.92 23.54 -29.70
N LEU A 163 21.89 22.62 -28.75
CA LEU A 163 22.57 22.74 -27.46
C LEU A 163 24.11 22.74 -27.57
N SER A 164 24.69 22.07 -28.57
CA SER A 164 26.14 22.07 -28.79
C SER A 164 26.69 23.41 -29.28
N THR A 165 25.85 24.26 -29.87
CA THR A 165 26.26 25.59 -30.35
C THR A 165 26.39 26.63 -29.23
N LEU A 166 26.01 26.29 -28.00
CA LEU A 166 26.11 27.19 -26.85
C LEU A 166 27.56 27.35 -26.39
N LYS A 167 27.87 28.45 -25.69
CA LYS A 167 29.22 28.71 -25.15
C LYS A 167 29.71 27.57 -24.25
N LYS A 168 28.79 26.97 -23.48
CA LYS A 168 28.99 25.75 -22.72
C LYS A 168 28.00 24.73 -23.27
N PRO A 169 28.46 23.77 -24.10
CA PRO A 169 27.61 22.72 -24.64
C PRO A 169 26.87 21.98 -23.52
N ILE A 170 25.61 21.66 -23.77
CA ILE A 170 24.75 20.92 -22.83
C ILE A 170 24.51 19.53 -23.41
N GLN A 171 24.69 18.50 -22.58
CA GLN A 171 24.40 17.11 -22.91
C GLN A 171 23.79 16.42 -21.68
N GLY A 172 22.93 15.44 -21.91
CA GLY A 172 22.28 14.67 -20.87
C GLY A 172 21.31 13.65 -21.47
N ASP A 173 21.08 12.56 -20.73
CA ASP A 173 20.28 11.41 -21.18
C ASP A 173 18.78 11.64 -21.03
N THR A 174 18.40 12.56 -20.14
CA THR A 174 17.00 12.86 -19.79
C THR A 174 16.54 14.20 -20.33
N ILE A 175 17.27 14.77 -21.30
CA ILE A 175 16.97 16.08 -21.86
C ILE A 175 16.03 15.94 -23.05
N MET A 176 14.90 16.64 -23.00
CA MET A 176 14.07 16.92 -24.17
C MET A 176 14.03 18.42 -24.47
N CYS A 177 13.78 18.75 -25.74
CA CYS A 177 13.67 20.14 -26.19
C CYS A 177 12.30 20.41 -26.78
N ALA A 178 11.76 21.60 -26.53
CA ALA A 178 10.59 22.12 -27.22
C ALA A 178 10.77 23.59 -27.62
N GLY A 179 10.16 24.00 -28.73
CA GLY A 179 10.14 25.40 -29.17
C GLY A 179 10.35 25.59 -30.68
N PHE A 180 10.25 26.83 -31.13
CA PHE A 180 10.40 27.18 -32.54
C PHE A 180 11.85 27.59 -32.86
N PRO A 181 12.46 27.11 -33.95
CA PRO A 181 13.84 27.46 -34.32
C PRO A 181 14.13 28.95 -34.48
N ASP A 182 13.14 29.69 -34.97
CA ASP A 182 13.18 31.16 -35.09
C ASP A 182 13.10 31.88 -33.72
N GLY A 183 12.77 31.13 -32.66
CA GLY A 183 12.46 31.65 -31.34
C GLY A 183 11.04 32.18 -31.29
N GLY A 184 10.84 33.26 -30.54
CA GLY A 184 9.56 33.94 -30.47
C GLY A 184 8.50 33.24 -29.62
N LYS A 185 8.70 31.98 -29.18
CA LYS A 185 7.93 31.34 -28.09
C LYS A 185 8.77 30.42 -27.23
N ASP A 186 8.59 30.46 -25.91
CA ASP A 186 9.38 29.67 -24.95
C ASP A 186 8.80 29.68 -23.52
N ALA A 187 9.19 28.74 -22.68
CA ALA A 187 9.01 28.81 -21.22
C ALA A 187 10.20 29.58 -20.59
N CYS A 188 9.99 30.38 -19.55
CA CYS A 188 11.01 31.31 -19.06
C CYS A 188 11.23 31.21 -17.53
N GLN A 189 12.13 32.05 -17.01
CA GLN A 189 12.52 32.04 -15.60
C GLN A 189 11.31 32.22 -14.67
N GLY A 190 11.13 31.30 -13.72
CA GLY A 190 9.98 31.26 -12.82
C GLY A 190 8.90 30.25 -13.22
N ASP A 191 8.99 29.69 -14.43
CA ASP A 191 8.18 28.51 -14.81
C ASP A 191 8.86 27.19 -14.40
N SER A 192 10.10 27.24 -13.92
CA SER A 192 10.90 26.08 -13.51
C SER A 192 10.11 25.11 -12.62
N GLY A 193 10.18 23.82 -12.93
CA GLY A 193 9.41 22.77 -12.27
C GLY A 193 7.97 22.63 -12.75
N GLY A 194 7.45 23.59 -13.51
CA GLY A 194 6.15 23.50 -14.15
C GLY A 194 6.09 22.46 -15.29
N PRO A 195 4.89 22.16 -15.79
CA PRO A 195 4.63 21.12 -16.76
C PRO A 195 4.89 21.54 -18.21
N LEU A 196 5.27 20.55 -19.03
CA LEU A 196 5.01 20.50 -20.46
C LEU A 196 4.01 19.38 -20.73
N LEU A 197 2.78 19.73 -21.12
CA LEU A 197 1.69 18.76 -21.28
C LEU A 197 1.32 18.55 -22.75
N CYS A 198 1.18 17.30 -23.14
CA CYS A 198 0.73 16.92 -24.46
C CYS A 198 -0.67 16.29 -24.34
N ARG A 199 -1.57 16.65 -25.24
CA ARG A 199 -2.95 16.15 -25.21
C ARG A 199 -3.09 14.90 -26.08
N ARG A 200 -3.37 13.75 -25.47
CA ARG A 200 -3.59 12.47 -26.19
C ARG A 200 -4.81 12.55 -27.12
N LYS A 201 -4.89 11.62 -28.09
CA LYS A 201 -6.03 11.51 -29.04
C LYS A 201 -7.40 11.39 -28.37
N HIS A 202 -7.46 10.77 -27.19
CA HIS A 202 -8.68 10.61 -26.38
C HIS A 202 -9.00 11.83 -25.49
N GLY A 203 -8.20 12.89 -25.55
CA GLY A 203 -8.47 14.16 -24.90
C GLY A 203 -7.80 14.37 -23.53
N ALA A 204 -7.17 13.34 -22.95
CA ALA A 204 -6.42 13.42 -21.70
C ALA A 204 -5.12 14.24 -21.84
N TRP A 205 -4.76 14.96 -20.78
CA TRP A 205 -3.52 15.74 -20.71
C TRP A 205 -2.44 14.94 -19.99
N THR A 206 -1.35 14.68 -20.69
CA THR A 206 -0.24 13.86 -20.21
C THR A 206 1.01 14.70 -20.05
N LEU A 207 1.68 14.55 -18.90
CA LEU A 207 2.89 15.28 -18.56
C LEU A 207 4.09 14.70 -19.33
N ALA A 208 4.50 15.36 -20.40
CA ALA A 208 5.59 14.92 -21.25
C ALA A 208 6.97 15.35 -20.73
N GLY A 209 7.04 16.47 -20.01
CA GLY A 209 8.28 16.91 -19.41
C GLY A 209 8.09 17.95 -18.31
N VAL A 210 9.19 18.19 -17.59
CA VAL A 210 9.28 19.18 -16.49
C VAL A 210 10.20 20.31 -16.94
N ILE A 211 9.74 21.55 -16.79
CA ILE A 211 10.51 22.74 -17.18
C ILE A 211 11.79 22.81 -16.33
N SER A 212 12.94 22.71 -16.98
CA SER A 212 14.26 22.72 -16.32
C SER A 212 14.99 24.05 -16.54
N TRP A 213 15.32 24.37 -17.81
CA TRP A 213 16.21 25.48 -18.11
C TRP A 213 15.93 26.12 -19.48
N GLY A 214 16.38 27.37 -19.66
CA GLY A 214 16.42 28.05 -20.96
C GLY A 214 17.52 29.11 -21.00
N MET A 215 18.35 29.14 -22.05
CA MET A 215 19.40 30.16 -22.22
C MET A 215 18.89 31.28 -23.13
N GLY A 216 18.33 32.32 -22.50
CA GLY A 216 17.74 33.46 -23.18
C GLY A 216 16.36 33.11 -23.74
N CYS A 217 15.31 33.58 -23.06
CA CYS A 217 13.94 33.16 -23.34
C CYS A 217 13.51 33.55 -24.76
N ALA A 218 13.06 32.57 -25.54
CA ALA A 218 12.53 32.72 -26.89
C ALA A 218 13.52 33.29 -27.92
N ARG A 219 14.82 33.12 -27.71
CA ARG A 219 15.83 33.42 -28.73
C ARG A 219 15.93 32.27 -29.72
N GLY A 220 15.77 32.56 -31.01
CA GLY A 220 15.98 31.55 -32.04
C GLY A 220 17.42 31.02 -32.04
N TRP A 221 17.58 29.73 -32.32
CA TRP A 221 18.89 29.09 -32.44
C TRP A 221 19.32 28.85 -33.89
N ILE A 222 18.53 29.30 -34.86
CA ILE A 222 18.94 29.31 -36.27
C ILE A 222 20.24 30.09 -36.41
N SER A 223 21.22 29.47 -37.07
CA SER A 223 22.52 30.05 -37.36
C SER A 223 23.26 30.57 -36.12
N ASN A 224 23.16 29.90 -34.96
CA ASN A 224 23.91 30.26 -33.76
C ASN A 224 25.42 30.43 -34.00
N GLU A 225 26.01 29.65 -34.92
CA GLU A 225 27.38 29.78 -35.42
C GLU A 225 27.73 31.22 -35.84
N LYS A 226 26.78 31.93 -36.48
CA LYS A 226 26.94 33.29 -36.98
C LYS A 226 26.67 34.36 -35.91
N LYS A 227 26.14 33.98 -34.75
CA LYS A 227 25.82 34.88 -33.64
C LYS A 227 26.98 34.92 -32.65
N LYS A 228 27.27 36.12 -32.12
CA LYS A 228 28.15 36.27 -30.96
C LYS A 228 27.59 35.46 -29.79
N HIS A 229 28.46 34.89 -28.95
CA HIS A 229 28.07 33.94 -27.90
C HIS A 229 26.94 34.44 -26.98
N TYR A 230 26.87 35.74 -26.69
CA TYR A 230 25.84 36.33 -25.83
C TYR A 230 24.48 36.56 -26.53
N ASN A 231 24.40 36.41 -27.85
CA ASN A 231 23.18 36.52 -28.66
C ASN A 231 22.68 35.16 -29.18
N ARG A 232 23.38 34.06 -28.85
CA ARG A 232 22.93 32.70 -29.19
C ARG A 232 21.69 32.38 -28.35
N GLY A 233 20.76 31.64 -28.95
CA GLY A 233 19.56 31.12 -28.29
C GLY A 233 19.60 29.60 -28.16
N SER A 234 18.68 29.04 -27.39
CA SER A 234 18.45 27.60 -27.29
C SER A 234 16.96 27.30 -27.41
N PRO A 235 16.58 26.07 -27.77
CA PRO A 235 15.23 25.59 -27.42
C PRO A 235 15.04 25.61 -25.89
N GLY A 236 13.79 25.55 -25.45
CA GLY A 236 13.46 25.30 -24.06
C GLY A 236 13.89 23.89 -23.67
N ILE A 237 14.50 23.73 -22.50
CA ILE A 237 15.03 22.47 -21.99
C ILE A 237 14.09 21.96 -20.90
N PHE A 238 13.65 20.72 -21.08
CA PHE A 238 12.78 20.02 -20.14
C PHE A 238 13.41 18.68 -19.78
N THR A 239 13.11 18.17 -18.59
CA THR A 239 13.38 16.77 -18.28
C THR A 239 12.33 15.90 -18.96
N ASP A 240 12.78 14.98 -19.82
CA ASP A 240 11.93 13.99 -20.50
C ASP A 240 11.37 13.02 -19.47
N LEU A 241 10.05 13.10 -19.27
CA LEU A 241 9.41 12.26 -18.28
C LEU A 241 9.36 10.81 -18.66
N SER A 242 9.40 10.47 -19.94
CA SER A 242 9.50 9.08 -20.40
C SER A 242 10.83 8.45 -19.99
N ALA A 243 11.91 9.25 -19.92
CA ALA A 243 13.24 8.80 -19.54
C ALA A 243 13.40 8.58 -18.02
N VAL A 244 12.64 9.30 -17.21
CA VAL A 244 12.65 9.18 -15.74
C VAL A 244 11.38 8.52 -15.19
N LEU A 245 10.47 8.05 -16.05
CA LEU A 245 9.20 7.43 -15.66
C LEU A 245 9.40 6.24 -14.73
N PRO A 246 10.35 5.30 -14.98
CA PRO A 246 10.59 4.20 -14.05
C PRO A 246 10.97 4.70 -12.66
N TRP A 247 11.81 5.74 -12.55
CA TRP A 247 12.19 6.33 -11.28
C TRP A 247 11.01 7.05 -10.60
N ILE A 248 10.18 7.79 -11.36
CA ILE A 248 8.97 8.44 -10.83
C ILE A 248 8.01 7.40 -10.29
N GLN A 249 7.71 6.38 -11.11
CA GLN A 249 6.83 5.28 -10.73
C GLN A 249 7.41 4.55 -9.54
N GLU A 250 8.67 4.15 -9.56
CA GLU A 250 9.38 3.55 -8.43
C GLU A 250 9.24 4.42 -7.20
N ASN A 251 9.54 5.71 -7.20
CA ASN A 251 9.49 6.51 -5.96
C ASN A 251 8.08 6.91 -5.51
N MET A 252 7.12 6.97 -6.45
CA MET A 252 5.70 7.09 -6.13
C MET A 252 5.08 5.74 -5.69
N SER A 253 5.73 4.61 -6.01
CA SER A 253 5.35 3.24 -5.64
C SER A 253 6.27 2.60 -4.58
N ALA A 254 7.37 3.24 -4.19
CA ALA A 254 8.41 2.76 -3.26
C ALA A 254 8.00 2.95 -1.81
N ALA A 255 6.70 2.79 -1.61
CA ALA A 255 6.09 2.31 -0.40
C ALA A 255 4.75 1.68 -0.84
N PHE A 256 4.77 0.47 -1.40
CA PHE A 256 3.56 -0.36 -1.33
C PHE A 256 3.27 -0.49 0.17
N CYS A 257 2.16 -0.02 0.75
CA CYS A 257 0.82 -0.05 0.18
C CYS A 257 -0.11 1.07 0.66
N SER A 258 -1.15 1.31 -0.12
CA SER A 258 -2.31 2.18 0.20
C SER A 258 -3.65 1.58 -0.27
N ILE A 259 -3.75 0.23 -0.26
CA ILE A 259 -4.80 -0.69 -0.79
C ILE A 259 -4.64 -1.07 -2.28
N GLN A 260 -4.16 -2.29 -2.51
CA GLN A 260 -4.69 -3.24 -3.50
C GLN A 260 -4.89 -4.56 -2.76
N ASP A 261 -6.08 -5.15 -2.81
CA ASP A 261 -6.29 -6.54 -2.38
C ASP A 261 -5.56 -7.45 -3.38
N GLY A 262 -4.31 -7.78 -3.05
CA GLY A 262 -3.55 -8.78 -3.79
C GLY A 262 -4.22 -10.12 -3.62
N LYS A 263 -5.19 -10.45 -4.49
CA LYS A 263 -5.74 -11.79 -4.57
C LYS A 263 -4.65 -12.70 -5.10
N LEU A 264 -4.24 -13.65 -4.27
CA LEU A 264 -3.26 -14.68 -4.63
C LEU A 264 -4.04 -15.94 -5.03
N PRO A 265 -4.16 -16.25 -6.34
CA PRO A 265 -5.16 -17.17 -6.87
C PRO A 265 -4.72 -18.64 -6.90
N ASP A 266 -3.55 -18.98 -6.35
CA ASP A 266 -2.92 -20.29 -6.53
C ASP A 266 -2.96 -21.15 -5.26
N SER A 267 -2.96 -22.48 -5.43
CA SER A 267 -2.93 -23.44 -4.33
C SER A 267 -1.61 -23.46 -3.55
N GLU A 268 -0.58 -22.78 -4.06
CA GLU A 268 0.68 -22.53 -3.35
C GLU A 268 1.37 -21.30 -3.93
N GLY A 269 2.19 -20.63 -3.13
CA GLY A 269 2.98 -19.50 -3.59
C GLY A 269 3.86 -18.88 -2.52
N GLN A 270 4.51 -17.77 -2.89
CA GLN A 270 5.36 -16.99 -2.00
C GLN A 270 4.90 -15.54 -1.95
N LEU A 271 5.01 -14.93 -0.78
CA LEU A 271 4.75 -13.53 -0.54
C LEU A 271 5.97 -12.91 0.14
N HIS A 272 6.52 -11.88 -0.48
CA HIS A 272 7.66 -11.12 0.03
C HIS A 272 7.25 -9.66 0.21
N PHE A 273 7.61 -9.09 1.35
CA PHE A 273 7.37 -7.69 1.64
C PHE A 273 8.54 -7.09 2.45
N PRO A 274 9.16 -5.98 2.00
CA PRO A 274 8.98 -5.33 0.70
C PRO A 274 9.30 -6.25 -0.49
N GLY A 275 8.88 -5.87 -1.70
CA GLY A 275 9.04 -6.70 -2.90
C GLY A 275 10.50 -6.98 -3.33
N SER A 276 11.48 -6.36 -2.66
CA SER A 276 12.91 -6.59 -2.88
C SER A 276 13.62 -6.93 -1.56
N PRO A 277 14.44 -7.99 -1.50
CA PRO A 277 15.08 -8.45 -0.26
C PRO A 277 16.15 -7.50 0.31
N ASN A 278 16.57 -6.49 -0.45
CA ASN A 278 17.53 -5.46 0.01
C ASN A 278 16.85 -4.14 0.40
N GLN A 279 15.52 -4.14 0.55
CA GLN A 279 14.74 -2.93 0.81
C GLN A 279 14.13 -3.00 2.20
N PHE A 280 14.21 -1.87 2.91
CA PHE A 280 13.48 -1.67 4.16
C PHE A 280 12.06 -1.20 3.85
N TYR A 281 11.09 -1.69 4.61
CA TYR A 281 9.74 -1.15 4.52
C TYR A 281 9.73 0.31 5.03
N GLN A 282 8.70 1.07 4.67
CA GLN A 282 8.61 2.50 4.95
C GLN A 282 7.57 2.77 6.03
N ASN A 283 7.66 3.94 6.66
CA ASN A 283 6.73 4.38 7.69
C ASN A 283 5.36 4.72 7.06
N HIS A 284 4.26 4.53 7.79
CA HIS A 284 2.86 4.77 7.42
C HIS A 284 2.35 3.90 6.26
N GLN A 285 2.81 2.66 6.16
CA GLN A 285 2.34 1.71 5.15
C GLN A 285 1.11 0.96 5.66
N LEU A 286 0.17 0.68 4.76
CA LEU A 286 -0.98 -0.19 5.01
C LEU A 286 -1.15 -1.15 3.84
N CYS A 287 -0.66 -2.38 4.02
CA CYS A 287 -0.77 -3.45 3.05
C CYS A 287 -1.82 -4.47 3.43
N VAL A 288 -2.56 -4.95 2.45
CA VAL A 288 -3.58 -5.98 2.63
C VAL A 288 -3.47 -7.00 1.50
N TRP A 289 -3.41 -8.28 1.83
CA TRP A 289 -3.45 -9.40 0.88
C TRP A 289 -4.54 -10.36 1.27
N THR A 290 -5.31 -10.87 0.31
CA THR A 290 -6.29 -11.92 0.56
C THR A 290 -5.89 -13.20 -0.18
N LEU A 291 -5.68 -14.26 0.59
CA LEU A 291 -5.42 -15.60 0.07
C LEU A 291 -6.76 -16.32 -0.10
N PHE A 292 -6.91 -16.99 -1.24
CA PHE A 292 -8.04 -17.88 -1.52
C PHE A 292 -7.50 -19.22 -1.99
N VAL A 293 -7.94 -20.30 -1.35
CA VAL A 293 -7.69 -21.68 -1.79
C VAL A 293 -9.01 -22.36 -2.14
N PRO A 294 -8.99 -23.48 -2.90
CA PRO A 294 -10.20 -24.24 -3.20
C PRO A 294 -11.03 -24.54 -1.94
N GLU A 295 -12.35 -24.52 -2.09
CA GLU A 295 -13.28 -24.81 -0.99
C GLU A 295 -13.02 -26.20 -0.40
N GLY A 296 -13.03 -26.31 0.93
CA GLY A 296 -12.68 -27.53 1.65
C GLY A 296 -11.19 -27.74 1.92
N ASN A 297 -10.30 -26.89 1.39
CA ASN A 297 -8.88 -26.91 1.74
C ASN A 297 -8.54 -25.92 2.86
N TYR A 298 -7.47 -26.23 3.60
CA TYR A 298 -6.89 -25.39 4.64
C TYR A 298 -5.66 -24.65 4.11
N ILE A 299 -5.29 -23.55 4.75
CA ILE A 299 -4.15 -22.70 4.36
C ILE A 299 -3.04 -22.88 5.39
N LEU A 300 -1.88 -23.39 4.97
CA LEU A 300 -0.66 -23.40 5.77
C LEU A 300 0.20 -22.19 5.39
N LEU A 301 0.57 -21.37 6.38
CA LEU A 301 1.53 -20.28 6.26
C LEU A 301 2.87 -20.69 6.88
N HIS A 302 3.97 -20.43 6.18
CA HIS A 302 5.32 -20.67 6.67
C HIS A 302 6.20 -19.44 6.44
N PHE A 303 6.81 -18.92 7.50
CA PHE A 303 7.69 -17.75 7.43
C PHE A 303 9.15 -18.15 7.21
N SER A 304 9.82 -17.53 6.24
CA SER A 304 11.24 -17.72 5.96
C SER A 304 12.10 -16.52 6.33
N HIS A 305 11.49 -15.35 6.49
CA HIS A 305 12.13 -14.12 6.93
C HIS A 305 11.13 -13.27 7.71
N PHE A 306 11.59 -12.63 8.80
CA PHE A 306 10.75 -11.75 9.61
C PHE A 306 11.62 -10.73 10.36
N ASP A 307 11.37 -9.45 10.13
CA ASP A 307 12.08 -8.32 10.69
C ASP A 307 11.18 -7.07 10.61
N ILE A 308 10.34 -6.94 11.63
CA ILE A 308 9.40 -5.83 11.84
C ILE A 308 9.77 -5.15 13.16
N GLU A 309 9.53 -3.85 13.28
CA GLU A 309 9.81 -3.08 14.50
C GLU A 309 9.32 -3.82 15.76
N PRO A 310 10.20 -4.09 16.74
CA PRO A 310 9.84 -4.83 17.93
C PRO A 310 9.08 -3.95 18.94
N GLU A 311 7.91 -4.42 19.38
CA GLU A 311 7.14 -3.82 20.47
C GLU A 311 6.45 -4.95 21.28
N THR A 312 6.06 -4.69 22.53
CA THR A 312 5.50 -5.70 23.43
C THR A 312 4.14 -6.21 22.97
N PHE A 313 3.31 -5.34 22.38
CA PHE A 313 1.96 -5.63 21.91
C PHE A 313 1.79 -5.45 20.38
N CYS A 314 2.91 -5.21 19.68
CA CYS A 314 2.99 -4.90 18.26
C CYS A 314 2.09 -3.73 17.83
N ASP A 315 1.88 -2.72 18.68
CA ASP A 315 0.97 -1.61 18.40
C ASP A 315 1.50 -0.57 17.40
N TYR A 316 2.81 -0.59 17.14
CA TYR A 316 3.45 0.21 16.09
C TYR A 316 3.40 -0.56 14.76
N ASP A 317 4.51 -1.15 14.35
CA ASP A 317 4.54 -1.98 13.15
C ASP A 317 4.07 -3.40 13.43
N SER A 318 3.18 -3.92 12.59
CA SER A 318 2.70 -5.29 12.75
C SER A 318 2.21 -5.93 11.46
N LEU A 319 2.44 -7.24 11.36
CA LEU A 319 1.74 -8.12 10.44
C LEU A 319 0.61 -8.82 11.21
N SER A 320 -0.63 -8.60 10.78
CA SER A 320 -1.82 -9.26 11.32
C SER A 320 -2.38 -10.26 10.33
N VAL A 321 -2.83 -11.41 10.82
CA VAL A 321 -3.52 -12.45 10.04
C VAL A 321 -4.97 -12.49 10.49
N TYR A 322 -5.91 -12.41 9.55
CA TYR A 322 -7.35 -12.47 9.80
C TYR A 322 -7.97 -13.63 9.04
N SER A 323 -9.00 -14.23 9.62
CA SER A 323 -9.82 -15.23 8.94
C SER A 323 -10.75 -14.59 7.89
N LYS A 324 -11.48 -15.43 7.16
CA LYS A 324 -12.51 -15.02 6.18
C LYS A 324 -13.55 -14.03 6.75
N ASP A 325 -13.88 -14.15 8.03
CA ASP A 325 -14.88 -13.31 8.71
C ASP A 325 -14.25 -12.13 9.47
N ASP A 326 -13.04 -11.71 9.08
CA ASP A 326 -12.29 -10.60 9.68
C ASP A 326 -11.95 -10.78 11.18
N ARG A 327 -11.83 -12.04 11.61
CA ARG A 327 -11.39 -12.38 12.98
C ARG A 327 -9.88 -12.46 13.06
N LEU A 328 -9.28 -11.78 14.02
CA LEU A 328 -7.83 -11.77 14.21
C LEU A 328 -7.34 -13.16 14.65
N VAL A 329 -6.46 -13.77 13.85
CA VAL A 329 -5.77 -15.03 14.12
C VAL A 329 -4.52 -14.76 14.97
N GLY A 330 -3.75 -13.74 14.58
CA GLY A 330 -2.50 -13.39 15.25
C GLY A 330 -1.95 -12.06 14.75
N LYS A 331 -1.14 -11.40 15.60
CA LYS A 331 -0.48 -10.13 15.34
C LYS A 331 1.00 -10.28 15.70
N PHE A 332 1.87 -10.01 14.74
CA PHE A 332 3.28 -10.36 14.79
C PHE A 332 4.15 -9.13 14.52
N CYS A 333 5.24 -8.99 15.28
CA CYS A 333 6.27 -7.96 15.13
C CYS A 333 7.60 -8.47 15.74
N GLY A 334 8.69 -7.71 15.60
CA GLY A 334 10.03 -8.11 16.02
C GLY A 334 10.79 -8.91 14.96
N GLY A 335 11.89 -9.53 15.40
CA GLY A 335 12.80 -10.30 14.54
C GLY A 335 12.71 -11.82 14.71
N ASP A 336 11.89 -12.31 15.64
CA ASP A 336 11.68 -13.75 15.83
C ASP A 336 10.75 -14.28 14.74
N LEU A 337 11.14 -15.40 14.10
CA LEU A 337 10.33 -16.04 13.08
C LEU A 337 9.03 -16.60 13.72
N PRO A 338 7.84 -16.19 13.25
CA PRO A 338 6.60 -16.80 13.71
C PRO A 338 6.54 -18.29 13.37
N LEU A 339 5.96 -19.09 14.26
CA LEU A 339 5.70 -20.51 13.99
C LEU A 339 4.79 -20.66 12.76
N PRO A 340 4.91 -21.77 12.00
CA PRO A 340 3.97 -22.06 10.93
C PRO A 340 2.53 -22.06 11.45
N ILE A 341 1.60 -21.50 10.66
CA ILE A 341 0.20 -21.33 11.05
C ILE A 341 -0.68 -22.13 10.09
N LEU A 342 -1.41 -23.11 10.61
CA LEU A 342 -2.40 -23.86 9.86
C LEU A 342 -3.79 -23.29 10.12
N ILE A 343 -4.44 -22.77 9.08
CA ILE A 343 -5.72 -22.09 9.19
C ILE A 343 -6.79 -22.96 8.53
N GLY A 344 -7.74 -23.42 9.34
CA GLY A 344 -8.86 -24.30 8.94
C GLY A 344 -9.96 -23.58 8.17
N SER A 345 -9.62 -22.69 7.24
CA SER A 345 -10.55 -21.98 6.37
C SER A 345 -9.94 -21.79 4.99
N ASN A 346 -10.78 -21.69 3.96
CA ASN A 346 -10.32 -21.58 2.59
C ASN A 346 -9.91 -20.14 2.17
N SER A 347 -9.97 -19.18 3.10
CA SER A 347 -9.60 -17.79 2.82
C SER A 347 -9.11 -17.08 4.07
N ILE A 348 -8.05 -16.29 3.90
CA ILE A 348 -7.50 -15.44 4.95
C ILE A 348 -7.10 -14.07 4.41
N ARG A 349 -7.01 -13.09 5.29
CA ARG A 349 -6.55 -11.74 4.99
C ARG A 349 -5.32 -11.40 5.82
N LEU A 350 -4.22 -11.09 5.16
CA LEU A 350 -3.00 -10.57 5.76
C LEU A 350 -3.04 -9.06 5.73
N LYS A 351 -2.67 -8.40 6.82
CA LYS A 351 -2.63 -6.94 6.94
C LYS A 351 -1.34 -6.50 7.60
N PHE A 352 -0.49 -5.79 6.88
CA PHE A 352 0.69 -5.15 7.44
C PHE A 352 0.44 -3.65 7.63
N VAL A 353 0.79 -3.12 8.80
CA VAL A 353 0.71 -1.70 9.15
C VAL A 353 2.07 -1.26 9.68
N SER A 354 2.52 -0.07 9.28
CA SER A 354 3.65 0.60 9.93
C SER A 354 3.31 2.02 10.40
N ASP A 355 4.03 2.49 11.42
CA ASP A 355 3.79 3.74 12.13
C ASP A 355 4.64 4.90 11.56
N ASN A 356 4.98 5.95 12.33
CA ASN A 356 5.76 7.09 11.83
C ASN A 356 7.27 7.01 12.04
N LYS A 357 7.82 5.98 12.70
CA LYS A 357 9.23 5.83 13.04
C LYS A 357 9.68 4.39 12.91
N ASP A 358 10.99 4.21 12.88
CA ASP A 358 11.66 2.91 12.83
C ASP A 358 11.22 2.04 11.62
N TYR A 359 12.08 1.11 11.21
CA TYR A 359 11.81 0.29 10.03
C TYR A 359 12.67 -0.97 10.07
N GLY A 360 12.15 -2.02 9.45
CA GLY A 360 12.83 -3.31 9.27
C GLY A 360 12.87 -3.73 7.80
N THR A 361 13.44 -4.90 7.57
CA THR A 361 13.52 -5.53 6.25
C THR A 361 12.25 -6.29 5.86
N GLY A 362 11.25 -6.35 6.76
CA GLY A 362 9.91 -6.88 6.50
C GLY A 362 9.81 -8.39 6.68
N PHE A 363 9.09 -9.08 5.81
CA PHE A 363 8.83 -10.51 5.93
C PHE A 363 8.84 -11.23 4.59
N SER A 364 9.14 -12.52 4.63
CA SER A 364 8.92 -13.45 3.52
C SER A 364 8.20 -14.67 4.04
N MET A 365 7.16 -15.11 3.32
CA MET A 365 6.39 -16.28 3.66
C MET A 365 6.03 -17.10 2.42
N THR A 366 5.78 -18.38 2.62
CA THR A 366 5.15 -19.27 1.66
C THR A 366 3.77 -19.68 2.17
N TYR A 367 2.83 -19.90 1.25
CA TYR A 367 1.50 -20.40 1.56
C TYR A 367 1.19 -21.63 0.72
N LYS A 368 0.45 -22.58 1.30
CA LYS A 368 0.07 -23.82 0.62
C LYS A 368 -1.34 -24.28 1.03
N ALA A 369 -2.11 -24.73 0.06
CA ALA A 369 -3.40 -25.36 0.24
C ALA A 369 -3.22 -26.84 0.60
N LEU A 370 -3.83 -27.27 1.70
CA LEU A 370 -3.80 -28.65 2.19
C LEU A 370 -5.23 -29.19 2.24
N THR A 371 -5.43 -30.44 1.84
CA THR A 371 -6.71 -31.11 2.04
C THR A 371 -6.78 -31.70 3.46
N PRO A 372 -7.96 -31.74 4.10
CA PRO A 372 -8.12 -32.25 5.47
C PRO A 372 -7.63 -33.69 5.66
N ALA A 373 -7.68 -34.50 4.60
CA ALA A 373 -7.20 -35.89 4.62
C ALA A 373 -5.67 -36.04 4.59
N ILE A 374 -4.93 -34.98 4.21
CA ILE A 374 -3.45 -34.94 4.14
C ILE A 374 -2.89 -34.06 5.27
N LEU A 375 -3.59 -33.98 6.40
CA LEU A 375 -3.07 -33.31 7.60
C LEU A 375 -2.49 -34.35 8.54
N PRO A 376 -1.22 -34.76 8.39
CA PRO A 376 -0.52 -35.36 9.50
C PRO A 376 -0.47 -34.28 10.60
N ASP A 377 -1.02 -34.61 11.76
CA ASP A 377 -0.60 -33.98 13.01
C ASP A 377 -0.98 -32.50 13.11
N SER A 378 -2.25 -32.23 12.78
CA SER A 378 -2.90 -30.92 12.57
C SER A 378 -2.71 -29.83 13.62
N GLY A 379 -1.86 -29.97 14.64
CA GLY A 379 -1.48 -28.93 15.60
C GLY A 379 -0.12 -29.16 16.28
N CYS A 380 0.67 -30.17 15.88
CA CYS A 380 1.92 -30.55 16.55
C CYS A 380 3.16 -29.89 15.94
N GLU A 381 3.19 -29.71 14.61
CA GLU A 381 4.30 -29.02 13.91
C GLU A 381 4.01 -27.54 13.63
N SER A 382 2.74 -27.15 13.75
CA SER A 382 2.25 -25.82 13.41
C SER A 382 1.17 -25.40 14.40
N LEU A 383 1.08 -24.10 14.67
CA LEU A 383 -0.04 -23.57 15.43
C LEU A 383 -1.29 -23.65 14.57
N ALA A 384 -2.27 -24.42 15.01
CA ALA A 384 -3.50 -24.63 14.26
C ALA A 384 -4.65 -23.78 14.80
N VAL A 385 -5.28 -23.03 13.90
CA VAL A 385 -6.43 -22.18 14.23
C VAL A 385 -7.61 -22.59 13.36
N LEU A 386 -8.67 -23.08 14.02
CA LEU A 386 -9.83 -23.71 13.40
C LEU A 386 -11.05 -22.80 13.52
N PHE A 387 -11.64 -22.43 12.39
CA PHE A 387 -12.84 -21.57 12.31
C PHE A 387 -14.10 -22.32 11.87
N GLU A 388 -13.95 -23.59 11.49
CA GLU A 388 -15.02 -24.45 10.97
C GLU A 388 -15.21 -25.68 11.87
N GLU A 389 -16.42 -26.26 11.86
CA GLU A 389 -16.68 -27.55 12.51
C GLU A 389 -15.88 -28.65 11.81
N GLY A 390 -15.45 -29.67 12.56
CA GLY A 390 -14.56 -30.67 11.98
C GLY A 390 -14.12 -31.77 12.92
N VAL A 391 -13.04 -32.43 12.51
CA VAL A 391 -12.43 -33.54 13.25
C VAL A 391 -11.03 -33.10 13.69
N LEU A 392 -10.74 -33.38 14.95
CA LEU A 392 -9.46 -33.17 15.62
C LEU A 392 -8.90 -34.54 15.98
N GLN A 393 -7.62 -34.79 15.72
CA GLN A 393 -7.00 -36.09 16.00
C GLN A 393 -5.54 -35.96 16.38
N SER A 394 -5.05 -36.92 17.15
CA SER A 394 -3.63 -37.04 17.52
C SER A 394 -2.75 -37.32 16.31
N MET A 395 -1.45 -37.11 16.49
CA MET A 395 -0.44 -37.42 15.49
C MET A 395 -0.52 -38.89 15.04
N HIS A 396 -0.36 -39.13 13.74
CA HIS A 396 -0.41 -40.45 13.07
C HIS A 396 -1.71 -41.26 13.22
N TYR A 397 -2.78 -40.71 13.81
CA TYR A 397 -4.02 -41.45 14.05
C TYR A 397 -4.52 -42.18 12.78
N PRO A 398 -4.90 -43.47 12.85
CA PRO A 398 -5.12 -44.28 14.06
C PRO A 398 -3.89 -45.05 14.58
N GLU A 399 -2.71 -44.81 13.99
CA GLU A 399 -1.46 -45.39 14.49
C GLU A 399 -1.04 -44.72 15.80
N ARG A 400 0.02 -45.26 16.41
CA ARG A 400 0.52 -44.71 17.68
C ARG A 400 1.05 -43.28 17.50
N TYR A 401 0.68 -42.40 18.43
CA TYR A 401 1.26 -41.05 18.48
C TYR A 401 2.76 -41.12 18.83
N SER A 402 3.49 -40.04 18.57
CA SER A 402 4.93 -39.96 18.89
C SER A 402 5.15 -39.48 20.32
N ASN A 403 6.24 -39.92 20.94
CA ASN A 403 6.74 -39.38 22.20
C ASN A 403 7.11 -37.89 22.05
N MET A 404 7.11 -37.15 23.15
CA MET A 404 7.42 -35.71 23.23
C MET A 404 6.57 -34.85 22.30
N ALA A 405 5.34 -35.28 21.99
CA ALA A 405 4.41 -34.47 21.22
C ALA A 405 3.94 -33.27 22.06
N ASP A 406 3.87 -32.09 21.45
CA ASP A 406 3.25 -30.89 22.02
C ASP A 406 2.39 -30.25 20.93
N CYS A 407 1.11 -30.59 20.94
CA CYS A 407 0.17 -30.20 19.91
C CYS A 407 -0.84 -29.21 20.45
N GLN A 408 -1.12 -28.15 19.70
CA GLN A 408 -2.00 -27.07 20.13
C GLN A 408 -2.98 -26.66 19.02
N TRP A 409 -4.26 -26.66 19.37
CA TRP A 409 -5.35 -26.26 18.49
C TRP A 409 -6.21 -25.19 19.14
N ILE A 410 -6.25 -24.01 18.51
CA ILE A 410 -7.15 -22.93 18.89
C ILE A 410 -8.42 -23.05 18.04
N ILE A 411 -9.56 -23.21 18.69
CA ILE A 411 -10.86 -23.33 18.03
C ILE A 411 -11.62 -22.03 18.28
N CYS A 412 -12.12 -21.41 17.21
CA CYS A 412 -12.82 -20.12 17.23
C CYS A 412 -14.21 -20.25 16.61
N ALA A 413 -15.24 -20.41 17.45
CA ALA A 413 -16.64 -20.49 17.02
C ALA A 413 -17.20 -19.10 16.65
N PRO A 414 -18.25 -19.02 15.80
CA PRO A 414 -18.95 -17.77 15.48
C PRO A 414 -19.42 -16.99 16.73
N GLU A 415 -19.73 -15.70 16.56
CA GLU A 415 -20.31 -14.92 17.66
C GLU A 415 -21.59 -15.61 18.18
N ASP A 416 -21.84 -15.47 19.48
CA ASP A 416 -22.94 -16.14 20.18
C ASP A 416 -22.95 -17.67 20.15
N HIS A 417 -21.84 -18.31 19.79
CA HIS A 417 -21.67 -19.75 19.87
C HIS A 417 -20.73 -20.16 21.00
N VAL A 418 -20.90 -21.39 21.46
CA VAL A 418 -19.95 -22.14 22.29
C VAL A 418 -19.45 -23.35 21.51
N ILE A 419 -18.30 -23.87 21.91
CA ILE A 419 -17.62 -24.97 21.26
C ILE A 419 -17.87 -26.23 22.06
N LYS A 420 -18.31 -27.29 21.38
CA LYS A 420 -18.47 -28.62 21.96
C LYS A 420 -17.47 -29.57 21.31
N LEU A 421 -16.57 -30.12 22.12
CA LEU A 421 -15.63 -31.17 21.75
C LEU A 421 -16.21 -32.54 22.19
N THR A 422 -16.31 -33.48 21.26
CA THR A 422 -16.85 -34.83 21.53
C THR A 422 -15.88 -35.90 21.03
N TYR A 423 -15.33 -36.69 21.94
CA TYR A 423 -14.41 -37.78 21.62
C TYR A 423 -15.15 -38.94 20.94
N GLN A 424 -14.53 -39.48 19.89
CA GLN A 424 -14.97 -40.66 19.14
C GLN A 424 -14.12 -41.89 19.50
N SER A 425 -12.82 -41.69 19.72
CA SER A 425 -11.88 -42.69 20.24
C SER A 425 -10.85 -42.00 21.14
N PHE A 426 -10.35 -42.73 22.13
CA PHE A 426 -9.41 -42.19 23.11
C PHE A 426 -8.57 -43.32 23.74
N GLU A 427 -7.28 -43.31 23.43
CA GLU A 427 -6.27 -44.25 23.91
C GLU A 427 -4.98 -43.44 24.16
N VAL A 428 -4.86 -42.87 25.34
CA VAL A 428 -3.71 -42.05 25.78
C VAL A 428 -3.15 -42.68 27.06
N GLU A 429 -1.83 -42.62 27.27
CA GLU A 429 -1.20 -43.22 28.46
C GLU A 429 -1.90 -42.83 29.76
N GLU A 430 -2.19 -43.81 30.62
CA GLU A 430 -2.95 -43.60 31.86
C GLU A 430 -2.01 -43.29 33.04
N SER A 431 -2.32 -42.24 33.79
CA SER A 431 -1.67 -41.93 35.07
C SER A 431 -2.68 -41.31 36.03
N GLU A 432 -2.38 -41.36 37.34
CA GLU A 432 -3.32 -40.98 38.41
C GLU A 432 -3.86 -39.54 38.24
N ASP A 433 -2.99 -38.60 37.84
CA ASP A 433 -3.33 -37.18 37.62
C ASP A 433 -3.18 -36.75 36.14
N CYS A 434 -3.12 -37.70 35.21
CA CYS A 434 -2.80 -37.45 33.80
C CYS A 434 -1.52 -36.63 33.65
N SER A 435 -0.47 -36.96 34.40
CA SER A 435 0.80 -36.24 34.45
C SER A 435 1.80 -36.68 33.39
N TYR A 436 1.59 -37.86 32.79
CA TYR A 436 2.36 -38.32 31.64
C TYR A 436 1.74 -37.73 30.37
N ASP A 437 1.02 -38.54 29.60
CA ASP A 437 0.31 -38.06 28.42
C ASP A 437 -1.08 -37.54 28.76
N ALA A 438 -1.47 -36.41 28.17
CA ALA A 438 -2.77 -35.82 28.44
C ALA A 438 -3.30 -34.98 27.28
N VAL A 439 -4.62 -35.04 27.09
CA VAL A 439 -5.37 -34.02 26.34
C VAL A 439 -5.98 -33.06 27.34
N THR A 440 -5.57 -31.80 27.29
CA THR A 440 -6.05 -30.73 28.17
C THR A 440 -6.80 -29.70 27.35
N VAL A 441 -7.93 -29.22 27.87
CA VAL A 441 -8.80 -28.25 27.21
C VAL A 441 -8.93 -27.02 28.11
N TYR A 442 -8.72 -25.85 27.54
CA TYR A 442 -8.78 -24.55 28.21
C TYR A 442 -9.84 -23.63 27.58
N GLU A 443 -10.41 -22.73 28.38
CA GLU A 443 -11.37 -21.70 27.93
C GLU A 443 -10.71 -20.52 27.22
N ASP A 444 -9.41 -20.34 27.45
CA ASP A 444 -8.63 -19.23 26.94
C ASP A 444 -7.31 -19.72 26.31
N VAL A 445 -6.71 -18.86 25.49
CA VAL A 445 -5.45 -19.17 24.79
C VAL A 445 -4.24 -19.01 25.71
N GLY A 446 -4.37 -18.26 26.82
CA GLY A 446 -3.33 -18.07 27.83
C GLY A 446 -3.15 -19.25 28.78
N LYS A 447 -4.00 -20.29 28.69
CA LYS A 447 -4.01 -21.47 29.56
C LYS A 447 -4.31 -21.12 31.03
N GLU A 448 -5.10 -20.08 31.27
CA GLU A 448 -5.46 -19.62 32.63
C GLU A 448 -6.60 -20.46 33.25
N GLU A 449 -7.55 -20.92 32.43
CA GLU A 449 -8.72 -21.67 32.88
C GLU A 449 -8.81 -23.05 32.18
N GLU A 450 -8.40 -24.10 32.90
CA GLU A 450 -8.55 -25.50 32.47
C GLU A 450 -9.98 -25.99 32.74
N ILE A 451 -10.64 -26.52 31.70
CA ILE A 451 -12.01 -27.08 31.80
C ILE A 451 -12.08 -28.59 31.66
N ALA A 452 -11.04 -29.23 31.13
CA ALA A 452 -10.94 -30.67 31.11
C ALA A 452 -9.48 -31.11 30.95
N LYS A 453 -9.10 -32.18 31.66
CA LYS A 453 -7.86 -32.91 31.45
C LYS A 453 -8.18 -34.39 31.39
N SER A 454 -7.74 -35.07 30.34
CA SER A 454 -8.12 -36.46 30.05
C SER A 454 -6.90 -37.30 29.66
N CYS A 455 -6.85 -38.53 30.17
CA CYS A 455 -5.87 -39.57 29.85
C CYS A 455 -6.51 -40.97 30.06
N GLY A 456 -5.81 -42.03 29.65
CA GLY A 456 -6.29 -43.41 29.72
C GLY A 456 -7.09 -43.87 28.50
N PHE A 457 -7.85 -44.96 28.70
CA PHE A 457 -8.56 -45.68 27.62
C PHE A 457 -10.10 -45.54 27.68
N ALA A 458 -10.61 -44.91 28.75
CA ALA A 458 -12.03 -44.62 28.86
C ALA A 458 -12.38 -43.40 28.01
N LEU A 459 -13.47 -43.48 27.24
CA LEU A 459 -13.91 -42.36 26.40
C LEU A 459 -14.31 -41.16 27.28
N PRO A 460 -13.64 -40.00 27.18
CA PRO A 460 -13.94 -38.86 28.03
C PRO A 460 -15.32 -38.27 27.76
N ALA A 461 -15.89 -37.59 28.76
CA ALA A 461 -17.14 -36.86 28.60
C ALA A 461 -16.97 -35.71 27.58
N PRO A 462 -18.01 -35.35 26.82
CA PRO A 462 -17.95 -34.20 25.92
C PRO A 462 -17.66 -32.91 26.69
N VAL A 463 -16.72 -32.12 26.18
CA VAL A 463 -16.31 -30.84 26.77
C VAL A 463 -17.05 -29.71 26.09
N LEU A 464 -17.58 -28.77 26.85
CA LEU A 464 -18.32 -27.61 26.36
C LEU A 464 -17.65 -26.34 26.88
N SER A 465 -17.29 -25.43 26.00
CA SER A 465 -16.80 -24.11 26.42
C SER A 465 -17.93 -23.19 26.88
N SER A 466 -17.58 -22.20 27.67
CA SER A 466 -18.41 -21.06 28.03
C SER A 466 -18.28 -19.91 27.02
N SER A 467 -17.13 -19.85 26.35
CA SER A 467 -16.75 -18.80 25.40
C SER A 467 -16.81 -19.29 23.94
N ALA A 468 -16.58 -18.36 23.00
CA ALA A 468 -16.46 -18.68 21.58
C ALA A 468 -15.04 -19.15 21.18
N VAL A 469 -14.15 -19.33 22.16
CA VAL A 469 -12.77 -19.79 21.98
C VAL A 469 -12.54 -21.02 22.86
N MET A 470 -11.76 -21.98 22.37
CA MET A 470 -11.34 -23.16 23.11
C MET A 470 -9.93 -23.52 22.66
N LEU A 471 -9.02 -23.74 23.60
CA LEU A 471 -7.68 -24.26 23.31
C LEU A 471 -7.62 -25.73 23.71
N VAL A 472 -7.27 -26.60 22.77
CA VAL A 472 -6.99 -28.01 23.03
C VAL A 472 -5.48 -28.22 22.93
N VAL A 473 -4.90 -28.82 23.95
CA VAL A 473 -3.47 -29.15 24.03
C VAL A 473 -3.33 -30.66 24.21
N PHE A 474 -2.51 -31.30 23.38
CA PHE A 474 -2.08 -32.67 23.59
C PHE A 474 -0.60 -32.69 23.88
N HIS A 475 -0.23 -33.21 25.05
CA HIS A 475 1.16 -33.41 25.44
C HIS A 475 1.44 -34.89 25.64
N SER A 476 2.61 -35.34 25.21
CA SER A 476 3.12 -36.67 25.54
C SER A 476 4.55 -36.63 26.08
N ASP A 477 4.91 -37.60 26.91
CA ASP A 477 6.21 -37.69 27.55
C ASP A 477 7.24 -38.47 26.70
N GLU A 478 8.37 -38.86 27.30
CA GLU A 478 9.47 -39.56 26.60
C GLU A 478 9.17 -41.04 26.28
N THR A 479 8.10 -41.64 26.80
CA THR A 479 7.82 -43.08 26.76
C THR A 479 6.38 -43.42 26.34
N GLU A 480 6.02 -44.70 26.44
CA GLU A 480 4.71 -45.34 26.17
C GLU A 480 3.67 -44.62 25.30
N THR A 481 3.47 -45.10 24.07
CA THR A 481 2.47 -44.55 23.14
C THR A 481 1.37 -45.54 22.76
N PHE A 482 0.18 -44.98 22.49
CA PHE A 482 -1.04 -45.72 22.15
C PHE A 482 -1.74 -45.13 20.92
N GLY A 483 -2.92 -45.65 20.55
CA GLY A 483 -3.66 -45.24 19.34
C GLY A 483 -4.13 -43.77 19.32
N GLY A 484 -3.95 -43.04 20.42
CA GLY A 484 -4.23 -41.62 20.53
C GLY A 484 -5.72 -41.31 20.56
N PHE A 485 -6.13 -40.17 20.01
CA PHE A 485 -7.51 -39.73 20.08
C PHE A 485 -8.04 -39.22 18.75
N ARG A 486 -9.36 -39.28 18.62
CA ARG A 486 -10.12 -38.61 17.57
C ARG A 486 -11.35 -37.98 18.20
N ALA A 487 -11.58 -36.72 17.91
CA ALA A 487 -12.69 -35.94 18.44
C ALA A 487 -13.37 -35.13 17.33
N THR A 488 -14.62 -34.79 17.57
CA THR A 488 -15.43 -33.92 16.71
C THR A 488 -15.68 -32.59 17.40
N ILE A 489 -15.53 -31.52 16.63
CA ILE A 489 -15.79 -30.15 17.04
C ILE A 489 -17.12 -29.73 16.45
N SER A 490 -18.02 -29.21 17.29
CA SER A 490 -19.27 -28.60 16.82
C SER A 490 -19.56 -27.30 17.55
N PHE A 491 -20.17 -26.35 16.85
CA PHE A 491 -20.57 -25.06 17.38
C PHE A 491 -22.04 -25.11 17.79
N LYS A 492 -22.35 -24.57 18.97
CA LYS A 492 -23.72 -24.53 19.51
C LYS A 492 -24.07 -23.09 19.86
N LEU A 493 -25.25 -22.63 19.42
CA LEU A 493 -25.76 -21.32 19.81
C LEU A 493 -25.96 -21.24 21.33
N LYS A 494 -25.42 -20.18 21.96
CA LYS A 494 -25.57 -19.88 23.40
C LYS A 494 -27.04 -19.84 23.82
N CYS A 495 -27.92 -19.29 22.97
CA CYS A 495 -29.34 -19.10 23.29
C CYS A 495 -30.14 -20.40 23.47
N PHE A 496 -29.69 -21.54 22.92
CA PHE A 496 -30.39 -22.82 23.12
C PHE A 496 -30.03 -23.51 24.44
N TYR A 497 -28.89 -23.20 25.05
CA TYR A 497 -28.41 -23.87 26.26
C TYR A 497 -28.81 -23.18 27.57
N ASN A 498 -29.03 -21.86 27.56
CA ASN A 498 -29.61 -21.17 28.73
C ASN A 498 -31.06 -21.59 29.04
N ILE A 499 -31.72 -22.31 28.12
CA ILE A 499 -33.07 -22.84 28.34
C ILE A 499 -33.03 -24.16 29.14
N ASN A 500 -31.92 -24.92 29.09
CA ASN A 500 -31.83 -26.22 29.78
C ASN A 500 -31.36 -26.13 31.24
N ILE A 501 -30.84 -24.98 31.70
CA ILE A 501 -30.38 -24.81 33.09
C ILE A 501 -31.51 -24.27 34.01
N THR A 502 -32.68 -23.91 33.47
CA THR A 502 -33.83 -23.40 34.25
C THR A 502 -35.16 -24.09 33.92
N GLN A 503 -35.12 -25.34 33.46
CA GLN A 503 -36.32 -26.15 33.27
C GLN A 503 -36.88 -26.72 34.59
N ASP A 504 -37.05 -25.84 35.58
CA ASP A 504 -37.95 -26.08 36.72
C ASP A 504 -38.76 -24.83 37.13
N SER A 505 -38.80 -23.74 36.33
CA SER A 505 -39.60 -22.56 36.73
C SER A 505 -40.28 -21.72 35.65
N LEU A 506 -40.17 -22.01 34.35
CA LEU A 506 -40.68 -21.09 33.30
C LEU A 506 -41.73 -21.66 32.33
N LEU A 507 -42.40 -22.76 32.68
CA LEU A 507 -43.45 -23.34 31.81
C LEU A 507 -44.84 -22.69 31.92
N THR A 508 -45.01 -21.61 32.70
CA THR A 508 -46.30 -20.91 32.85
C THR A 508 -46.47 -19.62 32.05
N HIS A 509 -45.43 -19.09 31.37
CA HIS A 509 -45.53 -17.77 30.72
C HIS A 509 -45.42 -17.74 29.18
N LEU A 510 -45.10 -18.85 28.51
CA LEU A 510 -44.90 -18.87 27.04
C LEU A 510 -46.07 -19.45 26.22
N LEU A 511 -47.17 -19.87 26.85
CA LEU A 511 -48.38 -20.29 26.13
C LEU A 511 -49.31 -19.14 25.70
N PHE A 512 -49.01 -17.87 26.03
CA PHE A 512 -49.92 -16.75 25.74
C PHE A 512 -49.57 -15.88 24.52
N SER A 513 -48.44 -16.11 23.82
CA SER A 513 -48.04 -15.23 22.71
C SER A 513 -48.18 -15.82 21.29
N PHE A 514 -48.64 -17.06 21.14
CA PHE A 514 -48.83 -17.69 19.81
C PHE A 514 -50.29 -17.80 19.33
N ALA A 515 -51.24 -17.20 20.05
CA ALA A 515 -52.66 -17.16 19.67
C ALA A 515 -53.16 -15.73 19.38
N ARG A 516 -52.46 -14.97 18.53
CA ARG A 516 -52.98 -13.69 18.00
C ARG A 516 -52.52 -13.40 16.58
N PHE A 517 -52.65 -14.40 15.70
CA PHE A 517 -52.62 -14.20 14.24
C PHE A 517 -53.73 -15.02 13.58
N ARG A 518 -55.00 -14.64 13.83
CA ARG A 518 -56.11 -14.91 12.91
C ARG A 518 -57.15 -13.80 13.04
N TYR A 519 -57.67 -13.38 11.89
CA TYR A 519 -58.71 -12.37 11.63
C TYR A 519 -58.27 -10.91 11.64
N PHE A 520 -58.00 -10.36 10.45
CA PHE A 520 -58.87 -9.33 9.83
C PHE A 520 -58.39 -9.07 8.39
N GLY A 521 -59.24 -9.41 7.43
CA GLY A 521 -59.00 -9.20 6.00
C GLY A 521 -60.15 -9.76 5.19
N LEU A 522 -61.31 -9.10 5.23
CA LEU A 522 -62.40 -9.13 4.24
C LEU A 522 -63.43 -8.07 4.63
N ASN A 523 -63.42 -6.95 3.91
CA ASN A 523 -64.59 -6.20 3.45
C ASN A 523 -64.17 -5.31 2.29
#